data_AF-A0A7V4T2C3-F1
#
_entry.id   AF-A0A7V4T2C3-F1
#
_cell.length_a   1.000
_cell.length_b   1.000
_cell.length_c   1.000
_cell.angle_alpha   90.00
_cell.angle_beta   90.00
_cell.angle_gamma   90.00
#
_symmetry.space_group_name_H-M   'P 1'
#
loop_
_entity.id
_entity.type
_entity.pdbx_description
1 polymer ?
#
loop_
_entity_poly.entity_id
_entity_poly.type
_entity_poly.pdbx_seq_one_letter_code
_entity_poly.pdbx_strand_id
1 'polypeptide(L)'
;MRYLKILISFFVLLFLQGEIFSHLTYLGVAPDLFLVSVIVLALLEKDLKQTIFYSAFAGFMQDLASAGGYLNVISKLVVGVLASEAGERYLGDEYSLAAGLVAVFTFFLCLLGFYKLAFGYGWIVVVIYNLLMVPIFWPIFKKIYGKD
;
A
#
# COMPACT_ATOMS: atom_id res chain seq x y z
N MET A 1 -9.32 -3.00 20.62
CA MET A 1 -9.53 -3.93 19.49
C MET A 1 -8.97 -3.39 18.16
N ARG A 2 -9.14 -2.10 17.83
CA ARG A 2 -8.69 -1.54 16.53
C ARG A 2 -7.18 -1.61 16.29
N TYR A 3 -6.37 -1.20 17.27
CA TYR A 3 -4.90 -1.31 17.19
C TYR A 3 -4.41 -2.76 17.05
N LEU A 4 -5.12 -3.71 17.67
CA LEU A 4 -4.82 -5.13 17.51
C LEU A 4 -5.08 -5.60 16.06
N LYS A 5 -6.18 -5.17 15.43
CA LYS A 5 -6.44 -5.44 14.00
C LYS A 5 -5.32 -4.90 13.12
N ILE A 6 -4.91 -3.64 13.33
CA ILE A 6 -3.78 -3.01 12.63
C ILE A 6 -2.50 -3.83 12.78
N LEU A 7 -2.18 -4.24 14.00
CA LEU A 7 -0.97 -5.00 14.32
C LEU A 7 -0.99 -6.40 13.70
N ILE A 8 -2.14 -7.09 13.71
CA ILE A 8 -2.31 -8.39 13.05
C ILE A 8 -2.17 -8.25 11.53
N SER A 9 -2.91 -7.31 10.92
CA SER A 9 -2.81 -7.03 9.49
C SER A 9 -1.37 -6.71 9.10
N PHE A 10 -0.66 -5.95 9.93
CA PHE A 10 0.75 -5.66 9.73
C PHE A 10 1.63 -6.93 9.70
N PHE A 11 1.57 -7.80 10.70
CA PHE A 11 2.38 -9.03 10.72
C PHE A 11 2.07 -9.96 9.55
N VAL A 12 0.80 -10.04 9.17
CA VAL A 12 0.38 -10.79 7.97
C VAL A 12 1.01 -10.20 6.71
N LEU A 13 0.98 -8.87 6.54
CA LEU A 13 1.58 -8.21 5.38
C LEU A 13 3.09 -8.39 5.32
N LEU A 14 3.77 -8.28 6.46
CA LEU A 14 5.22 -8.49 6.53
C LEU A 14 5.59 -9.93 6.16
N PHE A 15 4.85 -10.91 6.67
CA PHE A 15 5.04 -12.32 6.30
C PHE A 15 4.75 -12.57 4.81
N LEU A 16 3.63 -12.06 4.30
CA LEU A 16 3.28 -12.20 2.88
C LEU A 16 4.35 -11.58 1.99
N GLN A 17 4.76 -10.34 2.26
CA GLN A 17 5.74 -9.63 1.44
C GLN A 17 7.14 -10.23 1.54
N GLY A 18 7.58 -10.57 2.75
CA GLY A 18 8.92 -11.09 3.01
C GLY A 18 9.11 -12.55 2.60
N GLU A 19 8.09 -13.38 2.80
CA GLU A 19 8.19 -14.83 2.57
C GLU A 19 7.49 -15.27 1.29
N ILE A 20 6.24 -14.89 1.04
CA ILE A 20 5.51 -15.44 -0.11
C ILE A 20 5.88 -14.70 -1.40
N PHE A 21 5.77 -13.38 -1.38
CA PHE A 21 5.93 -12.57 -2.59
C PHE A 21 7.38 -12.31 -2.97
N SER A 22 8.35 -12.53 -2.07
CA SER A 22 9.77 -12.54 -2.40
C SER A 22 10.12 -13.67 -3.39
N HIS A 23 9.43 -14.81 -3.29
CA HIS A 23 9.58 -15.95 -4.21
C HIS A 23 8.76 -15.80 -5.50
N LEU A 24 7.75 -14.94 -5.52
CA LEU A 24 6.92 -14.64 -6.69
C LEU A 24 7.43 -13.40 -7.46
N THR A 25 8.73 -13.15 -7.42
CA THR A 25 9.33 -12.02 -8.13
C THR A 25 9.40 -12.29 -9.63
N TYR A 26 8.89 -11.34 -10.43
CA TYR A 26 9.03 -11.37 -11.90
C TYR A 26 9.89 -10.20 -12.34
N LEU A 27 10.94 -10.48 -13.13
CA LEU A 27 11.96 -9.49 -13.51
C LEU A 27 12.58 -8.74 -12.31
N GLY A 28 12.70 -9.42 -11.16
CA GLY A 28 13.23 -8.84 -9.92
C GLY A 28 12.27 -7.88 -9.21
N VAL A 29 10.99 -7.85 -9.60
CA VAL A 29 9.96 -6.99 -9.02
C VAL A 29 9.02 -7.81 -8.14
N ALA A 30 8.75 -7.30 -6.94
CA ALA A 30 7.72 -7.79 -6.01
C ALA A 30 6.62 -6.71 -5.82
N PRO A 31 5.37 -7.10 -5.51
CA PRO A 31 4.33 -6.14 -5.15
C PRO A 31 4.66 -5.42 -3.83
N ASP A 32 4.30 -4.14 -3.76
CA ASP A 32 4.36 -3.33 -2.55
C ASP A 32 3.03 -3.45 -1.79
N LEU A 33 2.92 -4.47 -0.95
CA LEU A 33 1.70 -4.77 -0.21
C LEU A 33 1.34 -3.67 0.79
N PHE A 34 2.34 -2.99 1.36
CA PHE A 34 2.15 -1.88 2.28
C PHE A 34 1.59 -0.65 1.57
N LEU A 35 2.05 -0.34 0.35
CA LEU A 35 1.46 0.74 -0.44
C LEU A 35 -0.03 0.48 -0.71
N VAL A 36 -0.37 -0.73 -1.16
CA VAL A 36 -1.75 -1.11 -1.46
C VAL A 36 -2.61 -1.06 -0.20
N SER A 37 -2.12 -1.59 0.93
CA SER A 37 -2.88 -1.58 2.18
C SER A 37 -3.12 -0.18 2.72
N VAL A 38 -2.13 0.72 2.61
CA VAL A 38 -2.26 2.13 3.02
C VAL A 38 -3.37 2.82 2.25
N ILE A 39 -3.41 2.66 0.92
CA ILE A 39 -4.43 3.29 0.07
C ILE A 39 -5.82 2.73 0.40
N VAL A 40 -5.95 1.40 0.49
CA VAL A 40 -7.23 0.76 0.80
C VAL A 40 -7.75 1.17 2.18
N LEU A 41 -6.87 1.20 3.20
CA LEU A 41 -7.26 1.59 4.55
C LEU A 41 -7.64 3.08 4.62
N ALA A 42 -6.92 3.96 3.92
CA ALA A 42 -7.24 5.38 3.86
C ALA A 42 -8.67 5.63 3.35
N LEU A 43 -9.06 4.91 2.30
CA LEU A 43 -10.39 5.06 1.68
C LEU A 43 -11.51 4.47 2.54
N LEU A 44 -11.28 3.33 3.21
CA LEU A 44 -12.29 2.67 4.02
C LEU A 44 -12.51 3.33 5.39
N GLU A 45 -11.44 3.80 6.03
CA GLU A 45 -11.52 4.26 7.40
C GLU A 45 -12.02 5.71 7.50
N LYS A 46 -11.67 6.53 6.50
CA LYS A 46 -11.98 7.98 6.41
C LYS A 46 -11.65 8.74 7.70
N ASP A 47 -10.55 8.35 8.34
CA ASP A 47 -10.02 8.99 9.53
C ASP A 47 -8.55 9.30 9.26
N LEU A 48 -8.27 10.59 9.05
CA LEU A 48 -6.93 11.07 8.69
C LEU A 48 -5.90 10.69 9.75
N LYS A 49 -6.22 10.79 11.05
CA LYS A 49 -5.27 10.51 12.13
C LYS A 49 -4.82 9.05 12.09
N GLN A 50 -5.74 8.16 11.75
CA GLN A 50 -5.47 6.73 11.72
C GLN A 50 -4.79 6.30 10.45
N THR A 51 -5.16 6.93 9.34
CA THR A 51 -4.43 6.79 8.08
C THR A 51 -2.97 7.21 8.26
N ILE A 52 -2.72 8.35 8.90
CA ILE A 52 -1.36 8.82 9.22
C ILE A 52 -0.62 7.80 10.10
N PHE A 53 -1.24 7.36 11.20
CA PHE A 53 -0.62 6.39 12.10
C PHE A 53 -0.27 5.08 11.38
N TYR A 54 -1.23 4.51 10.64
CA TYR A 54 -1.04 3.29 9.89
C TYR A 54 0.05 3.44 8.82
N SER A 55 0.02 4.54 8.07
CA SER A 55 0.98 4.81 7.00
C SER A 55 2.41 5.00 7.51
N ALA A 56 2.57 5.76 8.60
CA ALA A 56 3.86 5.92 9.26
C ALA A 56 4.40 4.58 9.75
N PHE A 57 3.56 3.80 10.42
CA PHE A 57 3.95 2.50 10.97
C PHE A 57 4.29 1.49 9.86
N ALA A 58 3.45 1.39 8.83
CA ALA A 58 3.69 0.54 7.67
C ALA A 58 5.01 0.90 6.96
N GLY A 59 5.21 2.18 6.67
CA GLY A 59 6.45 2.66 6.05
C GLY A 59 7.68 2.43 6.93
N PHE A 60 7.58 2.64 8.24
CA PHE A 60 8.68 2.43 9.18
C PHE A 60 9.11 0.97 9.22
N MET A 61 8.14 0.07 9.29
CA MET A 61 8.42 -1.35 9.31
C MET A 61 8.96 -1.86 7.98
N GLN A 62 8.48 -1.32 6.85
CA GLN A 62 9.06 -1.61 5.54
C GLN A 62 10.51 -1.11 5.45
N ASP A 63 10.80 0.07 6.00
CA ASP A 63 12.17 0.60 6.10
C ASP A 63 13.07 -0.26 7.00
N LEU A 64 12.56 -0.81 8.11
CA LEU A 64 13.31 -1.76 8.94
C LEU A 64 13.60 -3.07 8.20
N ALA A 65 12.66 -3.55 7.39
CA ALA A 65 12.80 -4.78 6.62
C ALA A 65 13.68 -4.59 5.37
N SER A 66 13.72 -3.39 4.78
CA SER A 66 14.55 -3.06 3.64
C SER A 66 15.88 -2.47 4.12
N ALA A 67 17.00 -3.16 3.91
CA ALA A 67 18.32 -2.73 4.40
C ALA A 67 18.81 -1.36 3.84
N GLY A 68 18.31 -0.24 4.38
CA GLY A 68 19.00 1.06 4.36
C GLY A 68 18.37 2.24 3.62
N GLY A 69 17.06 2.32 3.41
CA GLY A 69 16.46 3.55 2.85
C GLY A 69 15.21 3.99 3.60
N TYR A 70 15.33 4.97 4.50
CA TYR A 70 14.23 5.55 5.33
C TYR A 70 13.17 6.34 4.53
N LEU A 71 12.95 5.97 3.27
CA LEU A 71 12.09 6.68 2.35
C LEU A 71 10.68 6.08 2.31
N ASN A 72 10.46 4.85 2.79
CA ASN A 72 9.12 4.28 2.81
C ASN A 72 8.21 4.99 3.82
N VAL A 73 8.70 5.37 5.00
CA VAL A 73 7.90 6.18 5.95
C VAL A 73 7.32 7.41 5.27
N ILE A 74 8.17 8.19 4.59
CA ILE A 74 7.76 9.46 3.98
C ILE A 74 6.79 9.20 2.82
N SER A 75 7.13 8.29 1.91
CA SER A 75 6.28 8.00 0.76
C SER A 75 4.91 7.46 1.17
N LYS A 76 4.85 6.54 2.15
CA LYS A 76 3.59 5.96 2.61
C LYS A 76 2.74 6.99 3.35
N LEU A 77 3.36 7.86 4.15
CA LEU A 77 2.66 8.98 4.77
C LEU A 77 2.02 9.91 3.74
N VAL A 78 2.79 10.34 2.74
CA VAL A 78 2.29 11.23 1.67
C VAL A 78 1.14 10.56 0.91
N VAL A 79 1.33 9.31 0.50
CA VAL A 79 0.29 8.54 -0.22
C VAL A 79 -0.97 8.38 0.64
N GLY A 80 -0.82 8.01 1.91
CA GLY A 80 -1.96 7.82 2.81
C GLY A 80 -2.77 9.09 3.01
N VAL A 81 -2.10 10.23 3.24
CA VAL A 81 -2.77 11.53 3.39
C VAL A 81 -3.52 11.91 2.10
N LEU A 82 -2.85 11.81 0.94
CA LEU A 82 -3.48 12.13 -0.34
C LEU A 82 -4.65 11.20 -0.68
N ALA A 83 -4.54 9.91 -0.35
CA ALA A 83 -5.62 8.95 -0.53
C ALA A 83 -6.80 9.25 0.40
N SER A 84 -6.55 9.62 1.66
CA SER A 84 -7.60 10.02 2.60
C SER A 84 -8.36 11.25 2.10
N GLU A 85 -7.64 12.29 1.66
CA GLU A 85 -8.22 13.51 1.10
C GLU A 85 -9.02 13.24 -0.19
N ALA A 86 -8.50 12.36 -1.07
CA ALA A 86 -9.21 11.96 -2.27
C ALA A 86 -10.50 11.20 -1.92
N GLY A 87 -10.45 10.29 -0.94
CA GLY A 87 -11.59 9.49 -0.50
C GLY A 87 -12.71 10.31 0.15
N GLU A 88 -12.38 11.38 0.86
CA GLU A 88 -13.40 12.28 1.45
C GLU A 88 -14.18 13.06 0.39
N ARG A 89 -13.55 13.37 -0.74
CA ARG A 89 -14.15 14.21 -1.81
C ARG A 89 -14.77 13.40 -2.94
N TYR A 90 -14.48 12.11 -3.01
CA TYR A 90 -14.92 11.25 -4.10
C TYR A 90 -16.32 10.68 -3.82
N LEU A 91 -17.23 10.89 -4.77
CA LEU A 91 -18.63 10.45 -4.69
C LEU A 91 -18.90 9.15 -5.46
N GLY A 92 -17.90 8.59 -6.13
CA GLY A 92 -18.02 7.38 -6.95
C GLY A 92 -17.70 6.09 -6.19
N ASP A 93 -17.41 5.04 -6.94
CA ASP A 93 -17.02 3.74 -6.38
C ASP A 93 -15.59 3.80 -5.78
N GLU A 94 -15.50 3.68 -4.46
CA GLU A 94 -14.25 3.71 -3.72
C GLU A 94 -13.30 2.58 -4.11
N TYR A 95 -13.81 1.43 -4.56
CA TYR A 95 -12.98 0.33 -5.06
C TYR A 95 -12.22 0.75 -6.32
N SER A 96 -12.95 1.34 -7.27
CA SER A 96 -12.38 1.88 -8.50
C SER A 96 -11.38 3.01 -8.21
N LEU A 97 -11.68 3.86 -7.22
CA LEU A 97 -10.73 4.88 -6.76
C LEU A 97 -9.47 4.25 -6.18
N ALA A 98 -9.58 3.21 -5.34
CA ALA A 98 -8.44 2.51 -4.77
C ALA A 98 -7.51 1.97 -5.86
N ALA A 99 -8.07 1.30 -6.87
CA ALA A 99 -7.31 0.82 -8.02
C ALA A 99 -6.61 1.97 -8.78
N GLY A 100 -7.31 3.07 -9.03
CA GLY A 100 -6.75 4.26 -9.68
C GLY A 100 -5.59 4.86 -8.90
N LEU A 101 -5.76 5.06 -7.59
CA LEU A 101 -4.72 5.62 -6.71
C LEU A 101 -3.52 4.68 -6.61
N VAL A 102 -3.74 3.35 -6.52
CA VAL A 102 -2.65 2.36 -6.53
C VAL A 102 -1.85 2.47 -7.82
N ALA A 103 -2.50 2.56 -8.99
CA ALA A 103 -1.81 2.71 -10.26
C ALA A 103 -0.98 4.01 -10.32
N VAL A 104 -1.60 5.14 -9.97
CA VAL A 104 -0.97 6.47 -10.05
C VAL A 104 0.21 6.59 -9.09
N PHE A 105 0.03 6.22 -7.82
CA PHE A 105 1.10 6.35 -6.82
C PHE A 105 2.23 5.35 -7.05
N THR A 106 1.92 4.12 -7.48
CA THR A 106 2.97 3.17 -7.86
C THR A 106 3.83 3.74 -8.99
N PHE A 107 3.19 4.23 -10.06
CA PHE A 107 3.90 4.84 -11.18
C PHE A 107 4.76 6.03 -10.75
N PHE A 108 4.21 6.93 -9.93
CA PHE A 108 4.93 8.10 -9.45
C PHE A 108 6.14 7.73 -8.57
N LEU A 109 5.98 6.75 -7.67
CA LEU A 109 7.08 6.24 -6.85
C LEU A 109 8.15 5.53 -7.69
N CYS A 110 7.78 4.86 -8.78
CA CYS A 110 8.75 4.34 -9.75
C CYS A 110 9.57 5.46 -10.41
N LEU A 111 8.92 6.56 -10.84
CA LEU A 111 9.62 7.71 -11.46
C LEU A 111 10.60 8.38 -10.48
N LEU A 112 10.25 8.42 -9.20
CA LEU A 112 11.11 8.95 -8.14
C LEU A 112 12.24 7.99 -7.71
N GLY A 113 12.32 6.79 -8.31
CA GLY A 113 13.40 5.83 -8.03
C GLY A 113 13.24 5.04 -6.74
N PHE A 114 12.02 4.97 -6.17
CA PHE A 114 11.77 4.19 -4.95
C PHE A 114 11.79 2.67 -5.19
N TYR A 115 11.67 2.24 -6.44
CA TYR A 115 11.78 0.84 -6.83
C TYR A 115 13.13 0.58 -7.50
N LYS A 116 13.87 -0.42 -7.00
CA LYS A 116 15.07 -0.94 -7.67
C LYS A 116 14.65 -1.81 -8.84
N LEU A 117 14.51 -1.20 -10.01
CA LEU A 117 14.13 -1.91 -11.23
C LEU A 117 15.37 -2.37 -11.98
N ALA A 118 15.46 -3.68 -12.25
CA ALA A 118 16.56 -4.25 -13.03
C ALA A 118 16.43 -3.97 -14.54
N PHE A 119 15.22 -3.66 -15.02
CA PHE A 119 14.91 -3.50 -16.45
C PHE A 119 13.99 -2.29 -16.70
N GLY A 120 14.15 -1.64 -17.86
CA GLY A 120 13.47 -0.39 -18.22
C GLY A 120 11.93 -0.44 -18.23
N TYR A 121 11.33 -1.64 -18.33
CA TYR A 121 9.88 -1.85 -18.24
C TYR A 121 9.40 -2.34 -16.87
N GLY A 122 10.29 -2.44 -15.88
CA GLY A 122 9.97 -2.98 -14.56
C GLY A 122 8.86 -2.19 -13.85
N TRP A 123 8.73 -0.89 -14.11
CA TRP A 123 7.68 -0.05 -13.53
C TRP A 123 6.27 -0.49 -13.95
N ILE A 124 6.09 -0.95 -15.20
CA ILE A 124 4.80 -1.49 -15.67
C ILE A 124 4.44 -2.73 -14.87
N VAL A 125 5.43 -3.60 -14.63
CA VAL A 125 5.25 -4.83 -13.86
C VAL A 125 4.84 -4.52 -12.43
N VAL A 126 5.51 -3.56 -11.75
CA VAL A 126 5.14 -3.15 -10.38
C VAL A 126 3.70 -2.65 -10.35
N VAL A 127 3.31 -1.79 -11.30
CA VAL A 127 1.95 -1.24 -11.38
C VAL A 127 0.91 -2.35 -11.53
N ILE A 128 1.15 -3.30 -12.45
CA ILE A 128 0.25 -4.44 -12.66
C ILE A 128 0.17 -5.28 -11.38
N TYR A 129 1.30 -5.57 -10.74
CA TYR A 129 1.34 -6.37 -9.51
C TYR A 129 0.55 -5.73 -8.38
N ASN A 130 0.76 -4.44 -8.14
CA ASN A 130 0.03 -3.70 -7.11
C ASN A 130 -1.47 -3.62 -7.43
N LEU A 131 -1.84 -3.41 -8.70
CA LEU A 131 -3.23 -3.43 -9.14
C LEU A 131 -3.92 -4.78 -8.91
N LEU A 132 -3.23 -5.89 -9.17
CA LEU A 132 -3.75 -7.23 -8.92
C LEU A 132 -3.98 -7.51 -7.42
N MET A 133 -3.32 -6.79 -6.52
CA MET A 133 -3.53 -6.93 -5.08
C MET A 133 -4.80 -6.22 -4.61
N VAL A 134 -5.30 -5.20 -5.31
CA VAL A 134 -6.51 -4.45 -4.95
C VAL A 134 -7.76 -5.35 -4.81
N PRO A 135 -8.13 -6.22 -5.77
CA PRO A 135 -9.28 -7.12 -5.61
C PRO A 135 -9.13 -8.12 -4.46
N ILE A 136 -7.90 -8.41 -4.02
CA ILE A 136 -7.63 -9.31 -2.90
C ILE A 136 -7.77 -8.54 -1.58
N PHE A 137 -7.15 -7.37 -1.49
CA PHE A 137 -7.06 -6.60 -0.25
C PHE A 137 -8.36 -5.89 0.09
N TRP A 138 -9.05 -5.35 -0.92
CA TRP A 138 -10.28 -4.61 -0.73
C TRP A 138 -11.35 -5.36 0.11
N PRO A 139 -11.79 -6.58 -0.27
CA PRO A 139 -12.81 -7.29 0.52
C PRO A 139 -12.31 -7.67 1.92
N ILE A 140 -11.02 -8.00 2.07
CA ILE A 140 -10.44 -8.36 3.36
C ILE A 140 -10.44 -7.15 4.29
N PHE A 141 -9.92 -6.01 3.84
CA PHE A 141 -9.85 -4.80 4.64
C PHE A 141 -11.24 -4.23 4.90
N LYS A 142 -12.16 -4.29 3.92
CA LYS A 142 -13.55 -3.88 4.13
C LYS A 142 -14.23 -4.68 5.23
N LYS A 143 -13.97 -5.99 5.33
CA LYS A 143 -14.49 -6.82 6.43
C LYS A 143 -13.85 -6.51 7.79
N ILE A 144 -12.58 -6.10 7.81
CA ILE A 144 -11.83 -5.84 9.05
C ILE A 144 -12.09 -4.42 9.59
N TYR A 145 -12.15 -3.44 8.70
CA TYR A 145 -12.14 -1.99 9.00
C TYR A 145 -13.37 -1.24 8.51
N GLY A 146 -14.18 -1.83 7.63
CA GLY A 146 -15.44 -1.23 7.21
C GLY A 146 -16.32 -0.96 8.43
N LYS A 147 -16.81 0.27 8.52
CA LYS A 147 -17.88 0.64 9.43
C LYS A 147 -19.19 0.24 8.74
N ASP A 148 -19.89 -0.73 9.33
CA ASP A 148 -21.27 -1.07 8.93
C ASP A 148 -22.21 0.12 9.15
#